data_AF-A0A4R2R638-F1
#
_entry.id   AF-A0A4R2R638-F1
#
_cell.length_a   1.000
_cell.length_b   1.000
_cell.length_c   1.000
_cell.angle_alpha   90.00
_cell.angle_beta   90.00
_cell.angle_gamma   90.00
#
_symmetry.space_group_name_H-M   'P 1'
#
loop_
_entity.id
_entity.type
_entity.pdbx_description
1 polymer ?
#
loop_
_entity_poly.entity_id
_entity_poly.type
_entity_poly.pdbx_seq_one_letter_code
_entity_poly.pdbx_strand_id
1 'polypeptide(L)' 'MGNEETFRHALVAQLPFQSGGGACTVLVRRVGGDVQLLFHAVLDTTAVLTKKQVEELVDALTKAAE' A
#
# COMPACT_ATOMS: atom_id res chain seq x y z
N MET A 1 -1.35 -25.86 4.65
CA MET A 1 -0.18 -25.04 5.01
C MET A 1 -0.69 -23.62 5.16
N GLY A 2 -0.52 -23.03 6.34
CA GLY A 2 -1.28 -21.85 6.76
C GLY A 2 -0.94 -20.60 5.96
N ASN A 3 -1.96 -19.82 5.61
CA ASN A 3 -1.85 -18.42 5.16
C ASN A 3 -1.42 -17.53 6.33
N GLU A 4 -0.27 -17.81 6.95
CA GLU A 4 0.25 -16.99 8.04
C GLU A 4 0.78 -15.68 7.47
N GLU A 5 0.27 -14.56 8.01
CA GLU A 5 0.71 -13.21 7.67
C GLU A 5 1.92 -12.87 8.56
N THR A 6 3.10 -12.74 7.96
CA THR A 6 4.36 -12.50 8.69
C THR A 6 4.85 -11.06 8.60
N PHE A 7 4.26 -10.27 7.70
CA PHE A 7 4.54 -8.84 7.55
C PHE A 7 3.27 -8.09 7.14
N ARG A 8 3.10 -6.87 7.67
CA ARG A 8 2.00 -5.97 7.33
C ARG A 8 2.42 -4.51 7.50
N HIS A 9 2.24 -3.70 6.47
CA HIS A 9 2.45 -2.25 6.51
C HIS A 9 1.36 -1.53 5.71
N ALA A 10 0.74 -0.51 6.30
CA ALA A 10 -0.31 0.27 5.65
C ALA A 10 0.11 1.73 5.53
N LEU A 11 -0.08 2.31 4.35
CA LEU A 11 0.12 3.73 4.08
C LEU A 11 -1.14 4.33 3.49
N VAL A 12 -1.45 5.56 3.89
CA VAL A 12 -2.62 6.30 3.38
C VAL A 12 -2.13 7.40 2.47
N ALA A 13 -2.38 7.26 1.17
CA ALA A 13 -2.20 8.32 0.19
C ALA A 13 -3.45 9.21 0.19
N GLN A 14 -3.27 10.51 0.44
CA GLN A 14 -4.34 11.49 0.28
C GLN A 14 -4.39 11.97 -1.17
N LEU A 15 -5.60 12.05 -1.73
CA LEU A 15 -5.81 12.59 -3.07
C LEU A 15 -5.80 14.13 -3.03
N PRO A 16 -5.20 14.79 -4.04
CA PRO A 16 -5.54 16.17 -4.34
C PRO A 16 -7.05 16.26 -4.60
N PHE A 17 -7.73 17.27 -4.03
CA PHE A 17 -9.17 17.51 -4.20
C PHE A 17 -9.63 17.49 -5.67
N GLN A 18 -8.72 17.82 -6.60
CA GLN A 18 -8.95 17.84 -8.05
C GLN A 18 -9.20 16.45 -8.67
N SER A 19 -8.93 15.35 -7.94
CA SER A 19 -9.03 13.97 -8.43
C SER A 19 -10.06 13.12 -7.68
N GLY A 20 -11.11 13.72 -7.12
CA GLY A 20 -12.23 12.99 -6.51
C GLY A 20 -12.14 12.74 -5.00
N GLY A 21 -11.10 13.23 -4.32
CA GLY A 21 -11.14 13.53 -2.87
C GLY A 21 -11.26 12.36 -1.88
N GLY A 22 -11.08 11.11 -2.30
CA GLY A 22 -11.03 9.93 -1.42
C GLY A 22 -9.66 9.67 -0.77
N ALA A 23 -9.64 8.95 0.35
CA ALA A 23 -8.41 8.34 0.85
C ALA A 23 -8.11 7.06 0.06
N CYS A 24 -6.86 6.86 -0.35
CA CYS A 24 -6.40 5.59 -0.90
C CYS A 24 -5.46 4.94 0.12
N THR A 25 -5.83 3.76 0.61
CA THR A 25 -4.95 2.98 1.48
C THR A 25 -4.20 1.97 0.64
N VAL A 26 -2.87 1.99 0.71
CA VAL A 26 -2.01 0.95 0.13
C VAL A 26 -1.54 0.06 1.27
N LEU A 27 -1.75 -1.24 1.13
CA LEU A 27 -1.37 -2.24 2.11
C LEU A 27 -0.33 -3.17 1.49
N VAL A 28 0.85 -3.22 2.10
CA VAL A 28 1.89 -4.21 1.81
C VAL A 28 1.79 -5.30 2.86
N ARG A 29 1.71 -6.56 2.44
CA ARG A 29 1.75 -7.69 3.37
C ARG A 29 2.50 -8.88 2.80
N ARG A 30 3.04 -9.73 3.68
CA ARG A 30 3.62 -11.02 3.31
C ARG A 30 2.74 -12.11 3.88
N VAL A 31 2.15 -12.94 3.01
CA VAL A 31 1.23 -14.01 3.40
C VAL A 31 1.60 -15.28 2.67
N GLY A 32 1.87 -16.36 3.41
CA GLY A 32 2.20 -17.66 2.80
C GLY A 32 3.47 -17.64 1.93
N GLY A 33 4.39 -16.69 2.16
CA GLY A 33 5.60 -16.48 1.37
C GLY A 33 5.46 -15.47 0.23
N ASP A 34 4.23 -15.12 -0.17
CA ASP A 34 3.96 -14.14 -1.22
C ASP A 34 3.90 -12.72 -0.67
N VAL A 35 4.51 -11.78 -1.39
CA VAL A 35 4.35 -10.34 -1.17
C VAL A 35 3.11 -9.87 -1.91
N GLN A 36 2.16 -9.28 -1.19
CA GLN A 36 0.92 -8.74 -1.74
C GLN A 36 0.87 -7.23 -1.56
N LEU A 37 0.51 -6.53 -2.63
CA LEU A 37 0.29 -5.09 -2.66
C LEU A 37 -1.19 -4.83 -2.98
N LEU A 38 -1.93 -4.36 -1.98
CA LEU A 38 -3.37 -4.15 -2.07
C LEU A 38 -3.70 -2.67 -2.04
N PHE A 39 -4.54 -2.23 -2.99
CA PHE A 39 -5.03 -0.86 -3.07
C PHE A 39 -6.50 -0.83 -2.66
N HIS A 40 -6.80 -0.15 -1.55
CA HIS A 40 -8.16 0.16 -1.15
C HIS A 40 -8.46 1.59 -1.58
N ALA A 41 -9.12 1.73 -2.73
CA ALA A 41 -9.47 3.01 -3.33
C ALA A 41 -10.90 2.95 -3.90
N VAL A 42 -11.53 4.12 -4.02
CA VAL A 42 -12.79 4.27 -4.76
C VAL A 42 -12.47 4.15 -6.26
N LEU A 43 -13.31 3.44 -7.02
CA LEU A 43 -13.20 3.34 -8.48
C LEU A 43 -13.12 4.76 -9.09
N ASP A 44 -12.28 4.92 -10.12
CA ASP A 44 -11.97 6.19 -10.81
C ASP A 44 -11.08 7.19 -10.04
N THR A 45 -10.40 6.76 -8.97
CA THR A 45 -9.43 7.62 -8.25
C THR A 45 -7.97 7.20 -8.49
N THR A 46 -7.07 8.17 -8.62
CA THR A 46 -5.63 7.96 -8.82
C THR A 46 -4.85 8.28 -7.56
N ALA A 47 -4.26 7.29 -6.88
CA ALA A 47 -3.43 7.54 -5.71
C ALA A 47 -2.21 8.41 -6.05
N VAL A 48 -2.08 9.58 -5.42
CA VAL A 48 -0.89 10.43 -5.53
C VAL A 48 -0.06 10.28 -4.28
N LEU A 49 1.18 9.83 -4.43
CA LEU A 49 2.12 9.64 -3.35
C LEU A 49 3.06 10.85 -3.28
N THR A 50 3.28 11.37 -2.07
CA THR A 50 4.40 12.27 -1.83
C THR A 50 5.72 11.50 -1.91
N LYS A 51 6.83 12.20 -2.11
CA LYS A 51 8.18 11.58 -2.11
C LYS A 51 8.43 10.69 -0.89
N LYS A 52 8.06 11.18 0.31
CA LYS A 52 8.21 10.43 1.56
C LYS A 52 7.39 9.13 1.57
N GLN A 53 6.17 9.15 1.02
CA GLN A 53 5.33 7.96 0.92
C GLN A 53 5.84 6.96 -0.13
N VAL A 54 6.51 7.44 -1.18
CA VAL A 54 7.22 6.56 -2.12
C VAL A 54 8.38 5.86 -1.41
N GLU A 55 9.20 6.60 -0.67
CA GLU A 55 10.30 6.03 0.11
C GLU A 55 9.81 4.99 1.14
N GLU A 56 8.71 5.31 1.84
CA GLU A 56 8.07 4.40 2.79
C GLU A 56 7.51 3.13 2.12
N LEU A 57 6.88 3.25 0.95
CA LEU A 57 6.39 2.11 0.19
C LEU A 57 7.54 1.19 -0.27
N VAL A 58 8.64 1.77 -0.74
CA VAL A 58 9.82 1.00 -1.18
C VAL A 58 10.44 0.24 0.00
N ASP A 59 10.59 0.89 1.15
CA ASP A 59 11.10 0.24 2.37
C ASP A 59 10.18 -0.90 2.83
N ALA A 60 8.86 -0.68 2.83
CA ALA A 60 7.89 -1.72 3.17
C ALA A 60 7.92 -2.92 2.22
N LEU A 61 8.04 -2.68 0.91
CA LEU A 61 8.17 -3.74 -0.09
C LEU A 61 9.48 -4.52 0.07
N THR A 62 10.56 -3.83 0.41
CA THR A 62 11.87 -4.46 0.66
C THR A 62 11.80 -5.38 1.87
N LYS A 63 11.27 -4.89 2.99
CA LYS A 63 11.06 -5.68 4.22
C LYS A 63 10.10 -6.85 4.05
N ALA A 64 9.10 -6.73 3.19
CA ALA A 64 8.18 -7.83 2.91
C ALA A 64 8.83 -8.94 2.07
N ALA A 65 9.84 -8.61 1.26
CA ALA A 65 10.51 -9.55 0.37
C ALA A 65 11.61 -10.38 1.06
N GLU A 66 12.20 -9.86 2.15
CA GLU A 66 13.15 -10.55 3.04
C GLU A 66 12.44 -11.62 3.89
#